data_AF-C9PSE0-F1
#
_entry.id   AF-C9PSE0-F1
#
_cell.length_a   1.000
_cell.length_b   1.000
_cell.length_c   1.000
_cell.angle_alpha   90.00
_cell.angle_beta   90.00
_cell.angle_gamma   90.00
#
_symmetry.space_group_name_H-M   'P 1'
#
loop_
_entity.id
_entity.type
_entity.pdbx_description
1 polymer ?
#
loop_
_entity_poly.entity_id
_entity_poly.type
_entity_poly.pdbx_seq_one_letter_code
_entity_poly.pdbx_strand_id
1 'polypeptide(L)'
;MFQSVENDTYSSEITDDMAVKPEAILLNVDTTSLLTLTQLNANNLAQQHAVDETFIEEVITSPALPLVDGIWLTDALVGNQKNALAFSRAKNVFHNNGKAVLGVLTISAIDDQINSLLSRLLTPEVQNALLFGDMHDILNALNGNLSPIFQPQSAVKNKQNLQTDLGEE
;
A
#
# COMPACT_ATOMS: atom_id res chain seq x y z
N MET A 1 1.06 15.38 56.02
CA MET A 1 2.05 14.99 54.99
C MET A 1 1.78 13.53 54.66
N PHE A 2 1.13 13.26 53.53
CA PHE A 2 0.92 11.91 53.02
C PHE A 2 1.53 11.86 51.63
N GLN A 3 2.32 10.84 51.36
CA GLN A 3 3.02 10.64 50.08
C GLN A 3 2.11 9.93 49.07
N SER A 4 2.45 10.14 47.79
CA SER A 4 1.78 9.62 46.60
C SER A 4 1.82 8.09 46.48
N VAL A 5 0.77 7.52 45.88
CA VAL A 5 0.73 6.43 44.87
C VAL A 5 -0.74 6.29 44.43
N GLU A 6 -1.12 5.99 43.20
CA GLU A 6 -0.39 5.80 41.94
C GLU A 6 -1.31 6.33 40.81
N ASN A 7 -0.73 7.00 39.81
CA ASN A 7 -1.49 7.57 38.70
C ASN A 7 -1.27 6.71 37.45
N ASP A 8 -1.66 5.43 37.55
CA ASP A 8 -1.55 4.48 36.45
C ASP A 8 -2.58 4.85 35.39
N THR A 9 -2.05 5.62 34.44
CA THR A 9 -2.68 5.95 33.18
C THR A 9 -3.07 4.64 32.52
N TYR A 10 -4.38 4.45 32.32
CA TYR A 10 -4.88 3.46 31.36
C TYR A 10 -4.45 3.90 29.96
N SER A 11 -3.18 3.62 29.63
CA SER A 11 -2.70 3.61 28.26
C SER A 11 -3.41 2.45 27.59
N SER A 12 -4.57 2.74 27.00
CA SER A 12 -5.13 1.89 25.97
C SER A 12 -4.09 1.79 24.87
N GLU A 13 -3.38 0.66 24.83
CA GLU A 13 -2.85 0.13 23.58
C GLU A 13 -4.08 -0.12 22.69
N ILE A 14 -4.55 0.93 22.02
CA ILE A 14 -5.37 0.79 20.82
C ILE A 14 -4.42 0.11 19.84
N THR A 15 -4.58 -1.20 19.71
CA THR A 15 -3.73 -2.02 18.87
C THR A 15 -3.79 -1.48 17.45
N ASP A 16 -2.62 -1.31 16.84
CA ASP A 16 -2.46 -0.93 15.45
C ASP A 16 -2.72 -2.15 14.54
N ASP A 17 -3.84 -2.84 14.78
CA ASP A 17 -4.20 -4.14 14.20
C ASP A 17 -4.48 -4.05 12.69
N MET A 18 -4.70 -2.85 12.17
CA MET A 18 -4.92 -2.58 10.75
C MET A 18 -3.72 -1.92 10.04
N ALA A 19 -2.60 -1.70 10.72
CA ALA A 19 -1.39 -1.22 10.03
C ALA A 19 -0.89 -2.27 9.05
N VAL A 20 -0.67 -1.84 7.81
CA VAL A 20 0.01 -2.63 6.78
C VAL A 20 1.49 -2.67 7.14
N LYS A 21 2.01 -3.89 7.34
CA LYS A 21 3.40 -4.15 7.73
C LYS A 21 4.25 -4.60 6.54
N PRO A 22 5.59 -4.52 6.60
CA PRO A 22 6.47 -4.87 5.47
C PRO A 22 6.22 -6.27 4.90
N GLU A 23 5.90 -7.25 5.76
CA GLU A 23 5.59 -8.62 5.36
C GLU A 23 4.38 -8.72 4.42
N ALA A 24 3.46 -7.77 4.42
CA ALA A 24 2.31 -7.74 3.53
C ALA A 24 2.66 -7.35 2.08
N ILE A 25 3.89 -6.93 1.80
CA ILE A 25 4.31 -6.34 0.52
C ILE A 25 5.43 -7.16 -0.12
N LEU A 26 5.18 -7.68 -1.31
CA LEU A 26 6.15 -8.41 -2.12
C LEU A 26 6.40 -7.67 -3.45
N LEU A 27 7.64 -7.22 -3.67
CA LEU A 27 7.99 -6.41 -4.85
C LEU A 27 8.90 -7.16 -5.81
N ASN A 28 8.83 -6.78 -7.09
CA ASN A 28 9.68 -7.27 -8.18
C ASN A 28 9.58 -8.80 -8.41
N VAL A 29 8.38 -9.37 -8.21
CA VAL A 29 8.12 -10.79 -8.46
C VAL A 29 8.37 -11.12 -9.93
N ASP A 30 9.22 -12.11 -10.20
CA ASP A 30 9.54 -12.54 -11.57
C ASP A 30 8.42 -13.46 -12.09
N THR A 31 7.32 -12.84 -12.54
CA THR A 31 6.13 -13.54 -13.05
C THR A 31 5.40 -12.72 -14.11
N THR A 32 4.67 -13.42 -14.97
CA THR A 32 3.68 -12.88 -15.93
C THR A 32 2.28 -13.45 -15.70
N SER A 33 2.02 -13.96 -14.48
CA SER A 33 0.79 -14.63 -14.09
C SER A 33 0.08 -13.85 -12.98
N LEU A 34 -1.13 -13.37 -13.28
CA LEU A 34 -2.02 -12.71 -12.31
C LEU A 34 -2.35 -13.67 -11.15
N LEU A 35 -2.63 -14.94 -11.48
CA LEU A 35 -2.89 -16.01 -10.51
C LEU A 35 -1.72 -16.19 -9.54
N THR A 36 -0.47 -16.10 -10.00
CA THR A 36 0.70 -16.24 -9.13
C THR A 36 0.80 -15.09 -8.12
N LEU A 37 0.52 -13.85 -8.53
CA LEU A 37 0.47 -12.71 -7.60
C LEU A 37 -0.67 -12.88 -6.58
N THR A 38 -1.85 -13.33 -7.01
CA THR A 38 -2.99 -13.62 -6.13
C THR A 38 -2.67 -14.73 -5.12
N GLN A 39 -2.03 -15.82 -5.55
CA GLN A 39 -1.62 -16.93 -4.69
C GLN A 39 -0.57 -16.50 -3.65
N LEU A 40 0.41 -15.68 -4.05
CA LEU A 40 1.41 -15.13 -3.13
C LEU A 40 0.75 -14.27 -2.05
N ASN A 41 -0.22 -13.43 -2.42
CA ASN A 41 -1.00 -12.64 -1.49
C ASN A 41 -1.88 -13.50 -0.56
N ALA A 42 -2.61 -14.50 -1.10
CA ALA A 42 -3.48 -15.37 -0.30
C ALA A 42 -2.66 -16.17 0.74
N ASN A 43 -1.52 -16.72 0.34
CA ASN A 43 -0.56 -17.37 1.24
C ASN A 43 0.01 -16.41 2.29
N ASN A 44 0.18 -15.13 1.95
CA ASN A 44 0.63 -14.11 2.89
C ASN A 44 -0.44 -13.79 3.95
N LEU A 45 -1.69 -13.56 3.52
CA LEU A 45 -2.82 -13.37 4.42
C LEU A 45 -3.01 -14.57 5.36
N ALA A 46 -2.84 -15.80 4.85
CA ALA A 46 -2.91 -17.02 5.66
C ALA A 46 -1.80 -17.09 6.74
N GLN A 47 -0.56 -16.72 6.39
CA GLN A 47 0.55 -16.61 7.35
C GLN A 47 0.32 -15.53 8.41
N GLN A 48 -0.42 -14.47 8.08
CA GLN A 48 -0.87 -13.46 9.06
C GLN A 48 -2.06 -13.93 9.92
N HIS A 49 -2.59 -15.15 9.71
CA HIS A 49 -3.87 -15.61 10.26
C HIS A 49 -5.05 -14.67 9.94
N ALA A 50 -5.01 -14.01 8.78
CA ALA A 50 -6.08 -13.14 8.34
C ALA A 50 -7.23 -13.89 7.66
N VAL A 51 -6.96 -15.09 7.16
CA VAL A 51 -7.87 -15.89 6.34
C VAL A 51 -7.70 -17.39 6.60
N ASP A 52 -8.71 -18.19 6.26
CA ASP A 52 -8.65 -19.65 6.25
C ASP A 52 -8.59 -20.25 4.83
N GLU A 53 -8.64 -21.58 4.72
CA GLU A 53 -8.55 -22.30 3.43
C GLU A 53 -9.69 -21.95 2.46
N THR A 54 -10.90 -21.63 2.95
CA THR A 54 -12.05 -21.32 2.08
C THR A 54 -11.89 -19.99 1.36
N PHE A 55 -11.24 -19.01 2.00
CA PHE A 55 -10.81 -17.77 1.35
C PHE A 55 -9.83 -18.05 0.21
N ILE A 56 -8.85 -18.95 0.44
CA ILE A 56 -7.81 -19.28 -0.54
C ILE A 56 -8.43 -19.95 -1.77
N GLU A 57 -9.38 -20.87 -1.57
CA GLU A 57 -10.14 -21.51 -2.64
C GLU A 57 -10.98 -20.51 -3.46
N GLU A 58 -11.68 -19.59 -2.78
CA GLU A 58 -12.49 -18.57 -3.44
C GLU A 58 -11.62 -17.54 -4.19
N VAL A 59 -10.65 -16.90 -3.53
CA VAL A 59 -9.86 -15.79 -4.09
C VAL A 59 -9.02 -16.20 -5.31
N ILE A 60 -8.65 -17.48 -5.41
CA ILE A 60 -7.92 -18.06 -6.55
C ILE A 60 -8.83 -18.25 -7.77
N THR A 61 -10.13 -18.45 -7.56
CA THR A 61 -11.12 -18.71 -8.62
C THR A 61 -11.97 -17.49 -8.97
N SER A 62 -12.06 -16.52 -8.07
CA SER A 62 -12.73 -15.24 -8.27
C SER A 62 -12.01 -14.34 -9.29
N PRO A 63 -12.74 -13.64 -10.17
CA PRO A 63 -12.16 -12.74 -11.15
C PRO A 63 -11.71 -11.43 -10.49
N ALA A 64 -10.40 -11.20 -10.44
CA ALA A 64 -9.85 -9.93 -9.95
C ALA A 64 -10.36 -8.73 -10.76
N LEU A 65 -10.60 -7.61 -10.05
CA LEU A 65 -11.11 -6.35 -10.57
C LEU A 65 -9.94 -5.41 -10.95
N PRO A 66 -9.81 -4.98 -12.21
CA PRO A 66 -8.84 -3.94 -12.57
C PRO A 66 -9.25 -2.60 -11.94
N LEU A 67 -8.34 -1.95 -11.21
CA LEU A 67 -8.56 -0.63 -10.62
C LEU A 67 -8.07 0.49 -11.57
N VAL A 68 -6.76 0.59 -11.77
CA VAL A 68 -6.10 1.67 -12.51
C VAL A 68 -4.72 1.21 -12.99
N ASP A 69 -4.30 1.59 -14.19
CA ASP A 69 -2.92 1.50 -14.72
C ASP A 69 -2.13 0.19 -14.45
N GLY A 70 -2.83 -0.94 -14.32
CA GLY A 70 -2.24 -2.26 -14.05
C GLY A 70 -2.25 -2.70 -12.58
N ILE A 71 -2.81 -1.92 -11.66
CA ILE A 71 -3.21 -2.38 -10.33
C ILE A 71 -4.57 -3.09 -10.41
N TRP A 72 -4.64 -4.28 -9.82
CA TRP A 72 -5.85 -5.08 -9.69
C TRP A 72 -6.17 -5.33 -8.21
N LEU A 73 -7.45 -5.55 -7.91
CA LEU A 73 -7.98 -5.86 -6.59
C LEU A 73 -8.65 -7.23 -6.63
N THR A 74 -8.53 -8.01 -5.57
CA THR A 74 -9.30 -9.24 -5.38
C THR A 74 -9.60 -9.47 -3.92
N ASP A 75 -10.73 -10.08 -3.65
CA ASP A 75 -11.29 -10.38 -2.34
C ASP A 75 -12.05 -11.72 -2.40
N ALA A 76 -12.60 -12.13 -1.27
CA ALA A 76 -13.45 -13.30 -1.15
C ALA A 76 -14.62 -13.01 -0.20
N LEU A 77 -15.76 -13.63 -0.44
CA LEU A 77 -16.96 -13.48 0.39
C LEU A 77 -16.88 -14.31 1.67
N VAL A 78 -16.14 -15.44 1.66
CA VAL A 78 -15.96 -16.32 2.82
C VAL A 78 -14.49 -16.48 3.22
N GLY A 79 -14.29 -17.04 4.42
CA GLY A 79 -12.97 -17.35 4.97
C GLY A 79 -12.16 -16.15 5.50
N ASN A 80 -12.74 -14.94 5.48
CA ASN A 80 -12.17 -13.75 6.13
C ASN A 80 -12.19 -13.93 7.66
N GLN A 81 -11.01 -13.86 8.30
CA GLN A 81 -10.85 -14.01 9.76
C GLN A 81 -10.46 -12.70 10.46
N LYS A 82 -9.78 -11.78 9.75
CA LYS A 82 -9.51 -10.41 10.22
C LYS A 82 -9.37 -9.43 9.06
N ASN A 83 -9.50 -8.13 9.33
CA ASN A 83 -9.17 -7.09 8.35
C ASN A 83 -7.68 -7.12 8.02
N ALA A 84 -7.32 -7.32 6.75
CA ALA A 84 -5.94 -7.33 6.30
C ALA A 84 -5.83 -7.06 4.80
N LEU A 85 -4.63 -6.70 4.36
CA LEU A 85 -4.27 -6.48 2.96
C LEU A 85 -2.93 -7.17 2.69
N ALA A 86 -2.79 -7.75 1.51
CA ALA A 86 -1.51 -8.14 0.93
C ALA A 86 -1.36 -7.51 -0.47
N PHE A 87 -0.13 -7.13 -0.84
CA PHE A 87 0.20 -6.54 -2.13
C PHE A 87 1.40 -7.24 -2.76
N SER A 88 1.24 -7.69 -4.02
CA SER A 88 2.32 -8.26 -4.82
C SER A 88 2.48 -7.48 -6.11
N ARG A 89 3.71 -7.00 -6.39
CA ARG A 89 4.07 -6.28 -7.63
C ARG A 89 5.04 -7.12 -8.46
N ALA A 90 4.68 -7.36 -9.73
CA ALA A 90 5.55 -8.00 -10.70
C ALA A 90 6.74 -7.10 -11.07
N LYS A 91 7.81 -7.72 -11.56
CA LYS A 91 9.03 -7.04 -12.01
C LYS A 91 8.82 -6.25 -13.31
N ASN A 92 7.92 -6.71 -14.17
CA ASN A 92 7.60 -6.09 -15.45
C ASN A 92 6.07 -6.10 -15.65
N VAL A 93 5.56 -5.13 -16.41
CA VAL A 93 4.14 -5.12 -16.83
C VAL A 93 3.89 -6.31 -17.77
N PHE A 94 2.82 -7.06 -17.50
CA PHE A 94 2.29 -8.09 -18.39
C PHE A 94 0.82 -7.83 -18.69
N HIS A 95 0.13 -8.74 -19.38
CA HIS A 95 -1.28 -8.59 -19.73
C HIS A 95 -2.11 -9.81 -19.32
N ASN A 96 -3.28 -9.56 -18.72
CA ASN A 96 -4.31 -10.55 -18.45
C ASN A 96 -5.60 -10.13 -19.17
N ASN A 97 -6.14 -11.00 -20.04
CA ASN A 97 -7.34 -10.72 -20.84
C ASN A 97 -7.31 -9.36 -21.58
N GLY A 98 -6.14 -9.01 -22.15
CA GLY A 98 -5.92 -7.76 -22.88
C GLY A 98 -5.75 -6.49 -22.03
N LYS A 99 -5.85 -6.59 -20.70
CA LYS A 99 -5.60 -5.48 -19.76
C LYS A 99 -4.21 -5.61 -19.14
N ALA A 100 -3.52 -4.49 -18.95
CA ALA A 100 -2.22 -4.46 -18.28
C ALA A 100 -2.32 -4.96 -16.83
N VAL A 101 -1.24 -5.57 -16.34
CA VAL A 101 -1.06 -6.00 -14.94
C VAL A 101 0.37 -5.64 -14.53
N LEU A 102 0.50 -4.98 -13.38
CA LEU A 102 1.75 -4.74 -12.68
C LEU A 102 1.68 -5.17 -11.21
N GLY A 103 0.53 -5.00 -10.55
CA GLY A 103 0.35 -5.41 -9.16
C GLY A 103 -1.05 -5.88 -8.81
N VAL A 104 -1.14 -6.71 -7.76
CA VAL A 104 -2.40 -7.24 -7.21
C VAL A 104 -2.46 -6.90 -5.73
N LEU A 105 -3.56 -6.27 -5.33
CA LEU A 105 -4.01 -6.10 -3.96
C LEU A 105 -4.99 -7.22 -3.65
N THR A 106 -4.80 -7.91 -2.53
CA THR A 106 -5.76 -8.89 -2.02
C THR A 106 -6.22 -8.48 -0.64
N ILE A 107 -7.53 -8.43 -0.44
CA ILE A 107 -8.16 -7.91 0.77
C ILE A 107 -8.85 -9.05 1.52
N SER A 108 -8.64 -9.09 2.83
CA SER A 108 -9.52 -9.79 3.78
C SER A 108 -10.29 -8.74 4.57
N ALA A 109 -11.61 -8.85 4.62
CA ALA A 109 -12.49 -7.88 5.27
C ALA A 109 -13.55 -8.60 6.12
N ILE A 110 -13.68 -8.18 7.38
CA ILE A 110 -14.71 -8.67 8.32
C ILE A 110 -15.65 -7.56 8.81
N ASP A 111 -15.23 -6.28 8.71
CA ASP A 111 -16.05 -5.13 9.08
C ASP A 111 -15.67 -3.85 8.31
N ASP A 112 -16.41 -2.78 8.57
CA ASP A 112 -16.26 -1.47 7.91
C ASP A 112 -14.99 -0.68 8.28
N GLN A 113 -14.17 -1.12 9.25
CA GLN A 113 -12.95 -0.38 9.62
C GLN A 113 -11.96 -0.30 8.45
N ILE A 114 -11.99 -1.30 7.56
CA ILE A 114 -11.15 -1.36 6.35
C ILE A 114 -11.52 -0.29 5.30
N ASN A 115 -12.71 0.33 5.38
CA ASN A 115 -13.15 1.32 4.38
C ASN A 115 -12.22 2.53 4.25
N SER A 116 -11.50 2.90 5.31
CA SER A 116 -10.46 3.95 5.25
C SER A 116 -9.25 3.51 4.40
N LEU A 117 -8.84 2.24 4.48
CA LEU A 117 -7.82 1.67 3.60
C LEU A 117 -8.33 1.62 2.15
N LEU A 118 -9.55 1.10 1.92
CA LEU A 118 -10.14 1.02 0.58
C LEU A 118 -10.27 2.40 -0.08
N SER A 119 -10.71 3.43 0.67
CA SER A 119 -10.79 4.80 0.17
C SER A 119 -9.42 5.37 -0.21
N ARG A 120 -8.37 5.04 0.56
CA ARG A 120 -6.98 5.45 0.26
C ARG A 120 -6.44 4.79 -1.01
N LEU A 121 -6.78 3.53 -1.30
CA LEU A 121 -6.39 2.86 -2.56
C LEU A 121 -6.91 3.58 -3.83
N LEU A 122 -7.96 4.40 -3.69
CA LEU A 122 -8.53 5.16 -4.79
C LEU A 122 -7.84 6.53 -5.03
N THR A 123 -6.91 6.96 -4.17
CA THR A 123 -6.22 8.25 -4.38
C THR A 123 -5.00 8.11 -5.30
N PRO A 124 -4.69 9.13 -6.13
CA PRO A 124 -3.55 9.09 -7.05
C PRO A 124 -2.21 8.89 -6.34
N GLU A 125 -2.05 9.41 -5.12
CA GLU A 125 -0.80 9.31 -4.35
C GLU A 125 -0.50 7.86 -3.97
N VAL A 126 -1.51 7.12 -3.49
CA VAL A 126 -1.38 5.71 -3.13
C VAL A 126 -1.18 4.85 -4.38
N GLN A 127 -1.87 5.16 -5.47
CA GLN A 127 -1.71 4.45 -6.75
C GLN A 127 -0.29 4.63 -7.32
N ASN A 128 0.26 5.84 -7.28
CA ASN A 128 1.64 6.08 -7.71
C ASN A 128 2.66 5.36 -6.82
N ALA A 129 2.46 5.32 -5.49
CA ALA A 129 3.30 4.54 -4.59
C ALA A 129 3.24 3.04 -4.93
N LEU A 130 2.05 2.48 -5.14
CA LEU A 130 1.87 1.08 -5.52
C LEU A 130 2.50 0.74 -6.88
N LEU A 131 2.41 1.63 -7.86
CA LEU A 131 2.99 1.41 -9.20
C LEU A 131 4.52 1.55 -9.22
N PHE A 132 5.06 2.59 -8.58
CA PHE A 132 6.46 3.03 -8.79
C PHE A 132 7.29 3.15 -7.51
N GLY A 133 6.65 3.36 -6.36
CA GLY A 133 7.34 3.55 -5.08
C GLY A 133 8.06 2.30 -4.58
N ASP A 134 8.96 2.47 -3.63
CA ASP A 134 9.60 1.36 -2.92
C ASP A 134 8.74 0.85 -1.74
N MET A 135 9.29 -0.06 -0.93
CA MET A 135 8.58 -0.61 0.23
C MET A 135 8.22 0.47 1.26
N HIS A 136 9.07 1.48 1.46
CA HIS A 136 8.80 2.58 2.39
C HIS A 136 7.68 3.49 1.87
N ASP A 137 7.72 3.84 0.58
CA ASP A 137 6.68 4.64 -0.07
C ASP A 137 5.30 3.97 0.05
N ILE A 138 5.23 2.67 -0.27
CA ILE A 138 3.99 1.89 -0.21
C ILE A 138 3.48 1.77 1.23
N LEU A 139 4.35 1.50 2.21
CA LEU A 139 3.95 1.44 3.61
C LEU A 139 3.43 2.79 4.11
N ASN A 140 4.06 3.90 3.75
CA ASN A 140 3.56 5.24 4.09
C ASN A 140 2.20 5.50 3.44
N ALA A 141 2.05 5.16 2.15
CA ALA A 141 0.83 5.33 1.38
C ALA A 141 -0.36 4.56 1.98
N LEU A 142 -0.20 3.26 2.19
CA LEU A 142 -1.26 2.38 2.68
C LEU A 142 -1.63 2.68 4.14
N ASN A 143 -0.67 3.08 4.98
CA ASN A 143 -0.94 3.48 6.36
C ASN A 143 -1.45 4.94 6.48
N GLY A 144 -1.50 5.71 5.39
CA GLY A 144 -1.97 7.11 5.41
C GLY A 144 -0.94 8.11 5.97
N ASN A 145 0.31 7.68 6.14
CA ASN A 145 1.43 8.48 6.62
C ASN A 145 2.10 9.30 5.49
N LEU A 146 1.34 9.62 4.44
CA LEU A 146 1.79 10.45 3.33
C LEU A 146 2.08 11.86 3.82
N SER A 147 3.36 12.14 4.03
CA SER A 147 3.83 13.51 4.26
C SER A 147 3.53 14.36 3.02
N PRO A 148 3.07 15.62 3.16
CA PRO A 148 2.59 16.45 2.04
C PRO A 148 3.74 17.05 1.18
N ILE A 149 4.76 16.24 0.86
CA ILE A 149 6.02 16.68 0.22
C ILE A 149 6.19 16.03 -1.16
N PHE A 150 5.19 16.22 -2.03
CA PHE A 150 5.40 16.09 -3.49
C PHE A 150 5.59 17.48 -4.09
N GLN A 151 6.77 18.07 -3.85
CA GLN A 151 7.25 19.20 -4.67
C GLN A 151 8.18 18.64 -5.76
N PRO A 152 7.79 18.66 -7.04
CA PRO A 152 8.72 18.31 -8.11
C PRO A 152 9.87 19.33 -8.09
N GLN A 153 11.10 18.85 -7.85
CA GLN A 153 12.29 19.69 -7.82
C GLN A 153 12.55 20.30 -9.20
N SER A 154 11.99 21.49 -9.40
CA SER A 154 12.26 22.32 -10.57
C SER A 154 13.70 22.82 -10.47
N ALA A 155 14.53 22.42 -11.43
CA ALA A 155 15.96 22.72 -11.43
C ALA A 155 16.23 24.23 -11.32
N VAL A 156 16.86 24.67 -10.23
CA VAL A 156 17.34 26.04 -10.07
C VAL A 156 18.55 26.26 -10.97
N LYS A 157 18.31 26.63 -12.23
CA LYS A 157 19.35 27.00 -13.18
C LYS A 157 19.41 28.51 -13.40
N ASN A 158 20.39 29.12 -12.75
CA ASN A 158 21.07 30.38 -13.09
C ASN A 158 20.26 31.68 -13.19
N LYS A 159 20.73 32.71 -12.45
CA LYS A 159 21.02 34.06 -12.98
C LYS A 159 21.78 34.91 -11.94
N GLN A 160 23.10 34.69 -11.86
CA GLN A 160 24.04 35.67 -11.30
C GLN A 160 25.17 35.86 -12.30
N ASN A 161 24.93 36.76 -13.25
CA ASN A 161 25.91 37.39 -14.13
C ASN A 161 25.16 38.47 -14.92
N LEU A 162 25.27 39.73 -14.49
CA LEU A 162 25.22 41.00 -15.25
C LEU A 162 24.82 42.14 -14.30
N GLN A 163 25.81 42.90 -13.84
CA GLN A 163 25.71 44.32 -13.45
C GLN A 163 27.15 44.86 -13.51
N THR A 164 27.65 45.21 -14.69
CA THR A 164 27.73 46.60 -15.19
C THR A 164 28.17 47.61 -14.12
N ASP A 165 29.48 47.85 -14.10
CA ASP A 165 30.09 49.15 -14.47
C ASP A 165 29.27 50.43 -14.19
N LEU A 166 29.86 51.33 -13.39
CA LEU A 166 29.90 52.79 -13.55
C LEU A 166 30.92 53.37 -12.53
N GLY A 167 31.57 54.51 -12.85
CA GLY A 167 32.46 55.25 -11.94
C GLY A 167 31.71 55.93 -10.78
N GLU A 168 32.23 56.88 -10.01
CA GLU A 168 33.46 57.71 -10.05
C GLU A 168 33.90 57.92 -8.57
N GLU A 169 35.10 58.38 -8.21
CA GLU A 169 36.20 59.00 -8.98
C GLU A 169 37.45 58.09 -9.06
#